data_AF-A0A662IAA5-F1
#
_entry.id   AF-A0A662IAA5-F1
#
_cell.length_a   1.000
_cell.length_b   1.000
_cell.length_c   1.000
_cell.angle_alpha   90.00
_cell.angle_beta   90.00
_cell.angle_gamma   90.00
#
_symmetry.space_group_name_H-M   'P 1'
#
loop_
_entity.id
_entity.type
_entity.pdbx_description
1 polymer ?
#
loop_
_entity_poly.entity_id
_entity_poly.type
_entity_poly.pdbx_seq_one_letter_code
_entity_poly.pdbx_strand_id
1 'polypeptide(L)' 'MLRISLNDPLEARSIATALSADDESLHDSSIKTSFTGLEVVVEVRHWGSSPIRGARALLDDVLRVLGALGVQ' A
#
# COMPACT_ATOMS: atom_id res chain seq x y z
N MET A 1 -1.39 7.44 -4.36
CA MET A 1 -0.50 7.40 -3.20
C MET A 1 -1.37 7.40 -1.97
N LEU A 2 -1.27 6.36 -1.14
CA LEU A 2 -1.91 6.27 0.17
C LEU A 2 -0.84 6.54 1.23
N ARG A 3 -1.16 7.39 2.21
CA ARG A 3 -0.27 7.72 3.33
C ARG A 3 -0.99 7.38 4.63
N ILE A 4 -0.31 6.65 5.51
CA ILE A 4 -0.83 6.17 6.78
C ILE A 4 0.09 6.70 7.86
N SER A 5 -0.44 7.57 8.71
CA SER A 5 0.28 8.11 9.86
C SER A 5 -0.08 7.29 11.10
N LEU A 6 0.93 6.81 11.80
CA LEU A 6 0.77 5.94 12.97
C LEU A 6 1.40 6.59 14.19
N ASN A 7 1.03 6.13 15.38
CA ASN A 7 1.48 6.72 16.63
C ASN A 7 2.66 5.98 17.24
N ASP A 8 2.91 4.74 16.80
CA ASP A 8 3.96 3.89 17.32
C ASP A 8 4.90 3.41 16.18
N PRO A 9 6.22 3.51 16.36
CA PRO A 9 7.17 3.13 15.32
C PRO A 9 7.25 1.62 15.10
N LEU A 10 6.94 0.79 16.10
CA LEU A 10 6.90 -0.66 15.95
C LEU A 10 5.66 -1.08 15.17
N GLU A 11 4.51 -0.47 15.44
CA GLU A 11 3.28 -0.60 14.67
C GLU A 11 3.50 -0.21 13.21
N ALA A 12 4.11 0.97 12.98
CA ALA A 12 4.42 1.44 11.63
C ALA A 12 5.36 0.52 10.86
N ARG A 13 6.40 0.02 11.53
CA ARG A 13 7.27 -0.98 10.94
C ARG A 13 6.54 -2.29 10.64
N SER A 14 5.66 -2.74 11.53
CA SER A 14 4.91 -3.99 11.36
C SER A 14 3.95 -3.89 10.17
N ILE A 15 3.20 -2.80 10.06
CA ILE A 15 2.28 -2.55 8.94
C ILE A 15 3.06 -2.40 7.63
N ALA A 16 4.18 -1.64 7.62
CA ALA A 16 5.02 -1.53 6.44
C ALA A 16 5.56 -2.87 5.98
N THR A 17 5.99 -3.72 6.92
CA THR A 17 6.49 -5.07 6.61
C THR A 17 5.38 -5.92 6.00
N ALA A 18 4.18 -5.91 6.60
CA ALA A 18 3.04 -6.67 6.10
C ALA A 18 2.64 -6.22 4.69
N LEU A 19 2.50 -4.92 4.45
CA LEU A 19 2.16 -4.38 3.13
C LEU A 19 3.25 -4.63 2.08
N SER A 20 4.53 -4.50 2.46
CA SER A 20 5.65 -4.75 1.54
C SER A 20 5.75 -6.21 1.09
N ALA A 21 5.11 -7.15 1.80
CA ALA A 21 5.03 -8.54 1.36
C ALA A 21 4.16 -8.69 0.10
N ASP A 22 3.24 -7.74 -0.13
CA ASP A 22 2.37 -7.65 -1.30
C ASP A 22 2.89 -6.64 -2.35
N ASP A 23 4.10 -6.10 -2.18
CA ASP A 23 4.72 -5.25 -3.19
C ASP A 23 4.96 -6.06 -4.47
N GLU A 24 4.47 -5.54 -5.60
CA GLU A 24 4.52 -6.24 -6.87
C GLU A 24 4.83 -5.27 -8.01
N SER A 25 5.55 -5.75 -9.02
CA SER A 25 5.75 -5.04 -10.28
C SER A 25 5.38 -5.95 -11.44
N LEU A 26 4.25 -5.66 -12.08
CA LEU A 26 3.75 -6.34 -13.26
C LEU A 26 4.06 -5.53 -14.53
N HIS A 27 3.62 -6.03 -15.68
CA HIS A 27 3.86 -5.37 -16.95
C HIS A 27 3.13 -4.02 -17.07
N ASP A 28 1.99 -3.85 -16.40
CA ASP A 28 1.11 -2.69 -16.49
C ASP A 28 0.84 -2.00 -15.15
N SER A 29 1.43 -2.47 -14.07
CA SER A 29 1.25 -1.88 -12.74
C SER A 29 2.44 -2.09 -11.83
N SER A 30 2.52 -1.24 -10.80
CA SER A 30 3.44 -1.45 -9.68
C SER A 30 2.79 -0.99 -8.37
N ILE A 31 2.96 -1.80 -7.33
CA ILE A 31 2.71 -1.44 -5.94
C ILE A 31 4.05 -1.39 -5.22
N LYS A 32 4.30 -0.31 -4.50
CA LYS A 32 5.49 -0.17 -3.67
C LYS A 32 5.15 0.43 -2.33
N THR A 33 5.61 -0.21 -1.28
CA THR A 33 5.49 0.24 0.09
C THR A 33 6.81 0.85 0.54
N SER A 34 6.72 1.98 1.22
CA SER A 34 7.85 2.61 1.88
C SER A 34 7.45 3.08 3.26
N PHE A 35 8.43 3.20 4.14
CA PHE A 35 8.23 3.57 5.52
C PHE A 35 9.26 4.62 5.93
N THR A 36 8.81 5.66 6.63
CA THR A 36 9.66 6.72 7.16
C THR A 36 9.16 7.13 8.54
N GLY A 37 9.84 6.69 9.60
CA GLY A 37 9.57 7.10 10.98
C GLY A 37 8.24 6.58 11.53
N LEU A 38 7.16 7.33 11.31
CA LEU A 38 5.79 7.00 11.72
C LEU A 38 4.82 6.94 10.54
N GLU A 39 5.34 7.07 9.33
CA GLU A 39 4.54 7.08 8.11
C GLU A 39 4.81 5.85 7.28
N VAL A 40 3.73 5.18 6.87
CA VAL A 40 3.75 4.15 5.83
C VAL A 40 3.12 4.75 4.57
N VAL A 41 3.80 4.60 3.45
CA VAL A 41 3.40 5.15 2.16
C VAL A 41 3.31 4.02 1.16
N VAL A 42 2.13 3.88 0.55
CA VAL A 42 1.89 2.92 -0.54
C VAL A 42 1.71 3.69 -1.85
N GLU A 43 2.63 3.46 -2.77
CA GLU A 43 2.57 3.95 -4.14
C GLU A 43 1.95 2.89 -5.05
N VAL A 44 0.77 3.21 -5.60
CA VAL A 44 0.13 2.41 -6.64
C VAL A 44 0.25 3.17 -7.96
N ARG A 45 0.79 2.49 -8.97
CA ARG A 45 0.88 2.99 -10.35
C ARG A 45 0.26 1.95 -11.28
N HIS A 46 -0.53 2.41 -12.24
CA HIS A 46 -1.15 1.54 -13.24
C HIS A 46 -1.18 2.28 -14.58
N TRP A 47 -0.65 1.64 -15.63
CA TRP A 47 -0.54 2.17 -16.99
C TRP A 47 -1.11 1.22 -18.05
N GLY A 48 -1.88 0.20 -17.64
CA GLY A 48 -2.65 -0.66 -18.54
C GLY A 48 -3.81 0.06 -19.24
N SER A 49 -4.58 -0.68 -20.04
CA SER A 49 -5.64 -0.14 -20.91
C SER A 49 -6.77 0.60 -20.17
N SER A 50 -6.96 0.33 -18.87
CA SER A 50 -7.94 1.01 -18.01
C SER A 50 -7.27 1.61 -16.75
N PRO A 51 -6.51 2.72 -16.86
CA PRO A 51 -5.65 3.24 -15.79
C PRO A 51 -6.37 3.48 -14.45
N ILE A 52 -7.52 4.15 -14.49
CA ILE A 52 -8.27 4.52 -13.28
C ILE A 52 -8.87 3.28 -12.61
N ARG A 53 -9.45 2.36 -13.40
CA ARG A 53 -10.09 1.15 -12.87
C ARG A 53 -9.06 0.22 -12.25
N GLY A 54 -7.92 0.02 -12.92
CA GLY A 54 -6.84 -0.81 -12.42
C GLY A 54 -6.19 -0.23 -11.16
N ALA A 55 -5.86 1.07 -11.16
CA ALA A 55 -5.34 1.72 -9.97
C ALA A 55 -6.31 1.65 -8.77
N ARG A 56 -7.63 1.74 -9.02
CA ARG A 56 -8.64 1.59 -7.98
C ARG A 56 -8.67 0.17 -7.40
N ALA A 57 -8.66 -0.86 -8.25
CA ALA A 57 -8.67 -2.24 -7.79
C ALA A 57 -7.44 -2.56 -6.90
N LEU A 58 -6.24 -2.14 -7.34
CA LEU A 58 -5.01 -2.30 -6.58
C LEU A 58 -5.06 -1.55 -5.24
N LEU A 59 -5.66 -0.35 -5.21
CA LEU A 59 -5.84 0.40 -3.96
C LEU A 59 -6.86 -0.27 -3.03
N ASP A 60 -7.95 -0.81 -3.56
CA ASP A 60 -8.96 -1.53 -2.78
C ASP A 60 -8.35 -2.79 -2.12
N ASP A 61 -7.44 -3.47 -2.80
CA ASP A 61 -6.71 -4.61 -2.23
C ASP A 61 -5.79 -4.17 -1.08
N VAL A 62 -5.04 -3.07 -1.23
CA VAL A 62 -4.23 -2.48 -0.14
C VAL A 62 -5.10 -2.12 1.06
N LEU A 63 -6.27 -1.50 0.84
CA LEU A 63 -7.21 -1.15 1.90
C LEU A 63 -7.78 -2.38 2.61
N ARG A 64 -8.00 -3.48 1.88
CA ARG A 64 -8.45 -4.75 2.47
C ARG A 64 -7.39 -5.32 3.42
N VAL A 65 -6.12 -5.30 3.02
CA VAL A 65 -5.00 -5.75 3.87
C VAL A 65 -4.92 -4.88 5.13
N LEU A 66 -5.04 -3.56 4.99
CA LEU A 66 -5.06 -2.65 6.15
C LEU A 66 -6.22 -2.94 7.11
N GLY A 67 -7.42 -3.17 6.59
CA GLY A 67 -8.56 -3.57 7.40
C GLY A 67 -8.33 -4.89 8.15
N ALA A 68 -7.65 -5.86 7.52
CA ALA A 68 -7.28 -7.12 8.17
C ALA A 68 -6.21 -6.95 9.26
N LEU A 69 -5.36 -5.94 9.14
CA LEU A 69 -4.35 -5.56 10.15
C LEU A 69 -4.92 -4.74 11.31
N GLY A 70 -6.22 -4.37 11.26
CA GLY A 70 -6.86 -3.56 12.30
C GLY A 70 -6.51 -2.07 12.22
N VAL A 71 -5.98 -1.61 11.09
CA VAL A 71 -5.68 -0.20 10.84
C VAL A 71 -6.97 0.52 10.43
N GLN A 72 -7.44 1.48 11.22
CA GLN A 72 -8.66 2.27 10.98
C GLN A 72 -8.35 3.75 10.77
#